data_AF-A0A525C1L6-F1
#
_entry.id   AF-A0A525C1L6-F1
#
_cell.length_a   1.000
_cell.length_b   1.000
_cell.length_c   1.000
_cell.angle_alpha   90.00
_cell.angle_beta   90.00
_cell.angle_gamma   90.00
#
_symmetry.space_group_name_H-M   'P 1'
#
loop_
_entity.id
_entity.type
_entity.pdbx_description
1 polymer ?
#
loop_
_entity_poly.entity_id
_entity_poly.type
_entity_poly.pdbx_seq_one_letter_code
_entity_poly.pdbx_strand_id
1 'polypeptide(L)'
;PTLLGLSPQFNISESDDVKTRLSKKVDSLFERAQVLLDMRRNMPQVVLLVYKDYVQVQSVFNTYFANTPGTAPRSWYVFEYRSVYINLSDLFPGMLAHEMAHHIIDHYLQVRPAAGSAEMLAVFVEKNLFD
;
A
#
# COMPACT_ATOMS: atom_id res chain seq x y z
N PRO A 1 -3.33 -40.28 38.38
CA PRO A 1 -2.10 -40.92 37.84
C PRO A 1 -2.31 -41.23 36.34
N THR A 2 -1.65 -40.58 35.38
CA THR A 2 -0.22 -40.30 35.25
C THR A 2 -0.03 -39.08 34.33
N LEU A 3 0.90 -38.19 34.66
CA LEU A 3 1.41 -37.08 33.85
C LEU A 3 2.49 -37.57 32.87
N LEU A 4 2.62 -36.94 31.69
CA LEU A 4 3.77 -36.81 30.76
C LEU A 4 3.18 -36.49 29.36
N GLY A 5 3.48 -35.45 28.58
CA GLY A 5 4.43 -34.34 28.59
C GLY A 5 4.53 -33.79 27.15
N LEU A 6 4.67 -32.46 26.98
CA LEU A 6 5.24 -31.73 25.81
C LEU A 6 4.51 -31.89 24.44
N SER A 7 4.13 -30.88 23.65
CA SER A 7 4.55 -29.48 23.47
C SER A 7 3.45 -28.73 22.69
N PRO A 8 3.25 -27.40 22.81
CA PRO A 8 2.57 -26.63 21.78
C PRO A 8 3.56 -26.44 20.64
N GLN A 9 3.47 -27.27 19.61
CA GLN A 9 4.21 -27.02 18.37
C GLN A 9 3.61 -25.79 17.71
N PHE A 10 4.27 -24.65 17.94
CA PHE A 10 4.19 -23.46 17.11
C PHE A 10 4.54 -23.86 15.67
N ASN A 11 3.53 -24.21 14.89
CA ASN A 11 3.63 -24.28 13.45
C ASN A 11 3.09 -22.96 12.89
N ILE A 12 3.76 -21.86 13.24
CA ILE A 12 3.62 -20.61 12.48
C ILE A 12 4.30 -20.94 11.15
N SER A 13 3.50 -21.08 10.09
CA SER A 13 4.06 -21.46 8.80
C SER A 13 5.05 -20.39 8.34
N GLU A 14 6.12 -20.78 7.64
CA GLU A 14 7.11 -19.83 7.08
C GLU A 14 6.42 -18.73 6.24
N SER A 15 5.28 -19.05 5.64
CA SER A 15 4.38 -18.12 4.96
C SER A 15 3.80 -17.04 5.88
N ASP A 16 3.40 -17.39 7.10
CA ASP A 16 2.85 -16.45 8.09
C ASP A 16 3.95 -15.53 8.64
N ASP A 17 5.18 -16.03 8.80
CA ASP A 17 6.32 -15.19 9.20
C ASP A 17 6.69 -14.19 8.10
N VAL A 18 6.77 -14.64 6.84
CA VAL A 18 7.04 -13.76 5.70
C VAL A 18 5.96 -12.69 5.55
N LYS A 19 4.68 -13.06 5.65
CA LYS A 19 3.57 -12.09 5.62
C LYS A 19 3.67 -11.10 6.76
N THR A 20 3.91 -11.56 7.99
CA THR A 20 4.03 -10.69 9.17
C THR A 20 5.18 -9.70 9.01
N ARG A 21 6.34 -10.17 8.54
CA ARG A 21 7.51 -9.32 8.29
C ARG A 21 7.26 -8.30 7.19
N LEU A 22 6.54 -8.70 6.13
CA LEU A 22 6.15 -7.80 5.05
C LEU A 22 5.16 -6.75 5.55
N SER A 23 4.11 -7.15 6.27
CA SER A 23 3.14 -6.23 6.87
C SER A 23 3.82 -5.19 7.75
N LYS A 24 4.73 -5.59 8.64
CA LYS A 24 5.49 -4.64 9.48
C LYS A 24 6.30 -3.63 8.67
N LYS A 25 6.88 -4.05 7.54
CA LYS A 25 7.62 -3.14 6.64
C LYS A 25 6.68 -2.16 5.94
N VAL A 26 5.53 -2.66 5.49
CA VAL A 26 4.48 -1.85 4.86
C VAL A 26 3.90 -0.84 5.87
N ASP A 27 3.62 -1.27 7.10
CA ASP A 27 3.13 -0.42 8.18
C ASP A 27 4.15 0.67 8.53
N SER A 28 5.43 0.31 8.66
CA SER A 28 6.50 1.29 8.91
C SER A 28 6.65 2.30 7.76
N LEU A 29 6.44 1.87 6.51
CA LEU A 29 6.43 2.76 5.35
C LEU A 29 5.24 3.73 5.39
N PHE A 30 4.06 3.22 5.76
CA PHE A 30 2.85 4.02 5.91
C PHE A 30 3.01 5.07 7.03
N GLU A 31 3.52 4.66 8.19
CA GLU A 31 3.84 5.56 9.30
C GLU A 31 4.85 6.62 8.88
N ARG A 32 5.89 6.25 8.13
CA ARG A 32 6.87 7.20 7.60
C ARG A 32 6.21 8.23 6.68
N ALA A 33 5.30 7.81 5.80
CA ALA A 33 4.54 8.74 4.97
C ALA A 33 3.66 9.70 5.81
N GLN A 34 3.03 9.21 6.88
CA GLN A 34 2.29 10.06 7.82
C GLN A 34 3.19 11.09 8.51
N VAL A 35 4.41 10.68 8.89
CA VAL A 35 5.42 11.57 9.49
C VAL A 35 5.82 12.68 8.52
N LEU A 36 6.12 12.33 7.26
CA LEU A 36 6.55 13.30 6.25
C LEU A 36 5.46 14.32 5.91
N LEU A 37 4.21 13.86 5.82
CA LEU A 37 3.06 14.75 5.57
C LEU A 37 2.64 15.56 6.80
N ASP A 38 3.14 15.21 7.99
CA ASP A 38 2.60 15.65 9.27
C ASP A 38 1.09 15.40 9.43
N MET A 39 0.62 14.27 8.88
CA MET A 39 -0.79 13.87 8.83
C MET A 39 -1.03 12.61 9.67
N ARG A 40 -0.77 12.72 10.97
CA ARG A 40 -0.81 11.57 11.89
C ARG A 40 -2.19 11.40 12.53
N ARG A 41 -2.86 10.30 12.21
CA ARG A 41 -4.09 9.86 12.90
C ARG A 41 -4.36 8.38 12.65
N ASN A 42 -5.30 7.81 13.38
CA ASN A 42 -5.83 6.49 13.03
C ASN A 42 -6.67 6.61 11.73
N MET A 43 -6.42 5.71 10.79
CA MET A 43 -7.02 5.72 9.45
C MET A 43 -7.52 4.33 9.08
N PRO A 44 -8.49 4.22 8.16
CA PRO A 44 -8.86 2.93 7.61
C PRO A 44 -7.65 2.19 7.02
N GLN A 45 -7.71 0.86 6.99
CA GLN A 45 -6.65 0.08 6.37
C GLN A 45 -6.63 0.30 4.85
N VAL A 46 -5.42 0.43 4.31
CA VAL A 46 -5.15 0.37 2.88
C VAL A 46 -5.01 -1.10 2.46
N VAL A 47 -5.62 -1.47 1.33
CA VAL A 47 -5.54 -2.81 0.76
C VAL A 47 -4.48 -2.81 -0.34
N LEU A 48 -3.46 -3.67 -0.22
CA LEU A 48 -2.45 -3.83 -1.27
C LEU A 48 -2.80 -5.02 -2.16
N LEU A 49 -3.04 -4.76 -3.45
CA LEU A 49 -3.27 -5.76 -4.47
C LEU A 49 -2.01 -5.88 -5.32
N VAL A 50 -1.22 -6.92 -5.02
CA VAL A 50 0.08 -7.17 -5.64
C VAL A 50 -0.06 -8.20 -6.75
N TYR A 51 0.28 -7.79 -7.97
CA TYR A 51 0.25 -8.62 -9.16
C TYR A 51 1.66 -9.00 -9.57
N LYS A 52 1.82 -10.19 -10.14
CA LYS A 52 3.14 -10.70 -10.53
C LYS A 52 3.78 -9.89 -11.67
N ASP A 53 2.95 -9.43 -12.60
CA ASP A 53 3.40 -8.79 -13.84
C ASP A 53 2.44 -7.68 -14.29
N TYR A 54 2.95 -6.85 -15.19
CA TYR A 54 2.22 -5.71 -15.76
C TYR A 54 0.99 -6.13 -16.58
N VAL A 55 0.97 -7.34 -17.16
CA VAL A 55 -0.15 -7.81 -17.97
C VAL A 55 -1.40 -7.97 -17.12
N GLN A 56 -1.26 -8.55 -15.92
CA GLN A 56 -2.35 -8.66 -14.94
C GLN A 56 -2.84 -7.28 -14.49
N VAL A 57 -1.90 -6.38 -14.20
CA VAL A 57 -2.19 -5.00 -13.80
C VAL A 57 -2.99 -4.27 -14.88
N GLN A 58 -2.55 -4.33 -16.14
CA GLN A 58 -3.26 -3.75 -17.28
C GLN A 58 -4.65 -4.35 -17.48
N SER A 59 -4.79 -5.67 -17.32
CA SER A 59 -6.09 -6.35 -17.43
C SER A 59 -7.09 -5.86 -16.38
N VAL A 60 -6.63 -5.68 -15.14
CA VAL A 60 -7.45 -5.16 -14.04
C VAL A 60 -7.78 -3.69 -14.29
N PHE A 61 -6.80 -2.89 -14.70
CA PHE A 61 -7.02 -1.49 -15.07
C PHE A 61 -8.10 -1.34 -16.15
N ASN A 62 -8.05 -2.15 -17.21
CA ASN A 62 -9.05 -2.13 -18.28
C ASN A 62 -10.46 -2.50 -17.81
N THR A 63 -10.57 -3.28 -16.73
CA THR A 63 -11.86 -3.65 -16.15
C THR A 63 -12.47 -2.47 -15.38
N TYR A 64 -11.65 -1.72 -14.63
CA TYR A 64 -12.11 -0.55 -13.89
C TYR A 64 -12.33 0.69 -14.78
N PHE A 65 -11.51 0.83 -15.83
CA PHE A 65 -11.46 2.01 -16.68
C PHE A 65 -11.78 1.68 -18.14
N ALA A 66 -12.74 0.79 -18.38
CA ALA A 66 -13.08 0.26 -19.72
C ALA A 66 -13.35 1.35 -20.78
N ASN A 67 -13.72 2.57 -20.37
CA ASN A 67 -14.00 3.70 -21.25
C ASN A 67 -12.84 4.71 -21.35
N THR A 68 -11.69 4.42 -20.75
CA THR A 68 -10.51 5.28 -20.76
C THR A 68 -9.40 4.59 -21.55
N PRO A 69 -9.20 4.95 -22.83
CA PRO A 69 -8.09 4.40 -23.60
C PRO A 69 -6.77 4.78 -22.93
N GLY A 70 -5.93 3.81 -22.60
CA GLY A 70 -4.68 4.09 -21.91
C GLY A 70 -3.88 2.86 -21.49
N THR A 71 -2.61 3.14 -21.21
CA THR A 71 -1.67 2.21 -20.58
C THR A 71 -1.83 2.39 -19.07
N ALA A 72 -2.00 1.30 -18.33
CA ALA A 72 -2.12 1.35 -16.88
C ALA A 72 -0.84 1.99 -16.29
N PRO A 73 -0.96 2.86 -15.28
CA PRO A 73 0.20 3.32 -14.54
C PRO A 73 0.88 2.13 -13.83
N ARG A 74 2.15 2.32 -13.44
CA ARG A 74 2.96 1.26 -12.79
C ARG A 74 2.37 0.82 -11.44
N SER A 75 1.76 1.77 -10.75
CA SER A 75 0.89 1.61 -9.60
C SER A 75 -0.25 2.62 -9.70
N TRP A 76 -1.35 2.37 -8.98
CA TRP A 76 -2.32 3.42 -8.69
C TRP A 76 -3.13 3.11 -7.44
N TYR A 77 -3.55 4.16 -6.76
CA TYR A 77 -4.51 4.15 -5.68
C TYR A 77 -5.94 4.39 -6.20
N VAL A 78 -6.91 3.64 -5.66
CA VAL A 78 -8.34 3.88 -5.87
C VAL A 78 -9.00 4.16 -4.52
N PHE A 79 -9.53 5.39 -4.38
CA PHE A 79 -10.14 5.89 -3.16
C PHE A 79 -11.34 5.04 -2.71
N GLU A 80 -12.25 4.72 -3.62
CA GLU A 80 -13.51 4.03 -3.33
C GLU A 80 -13.28 2.65 -2.69
N TYR A 81 -12.19 1.99 -3.07
CA TYR A 81 -11.82 0.66 -2.58
C TYR A 81 -10.74 0.71 -1.50
N ARG A 82 -10.10 1.87 -1.31
CA ARG A 82 -8.91 2.04 -0.46
C ARG A 82 -7.79 1.08 -0.87
N SER A 83 -7.67 0.85 -2.18
CA SER A 83 -6.80 -0.18 -2.72
C SER A 83 -5.67 0.44 -3.52
N VAL A 84 -4.46 -0.03 -3.28
CA VAL A 84 -3.29 0.25 -4.12
C VAL A 84 -3.02 -0.98 -4.98
N TYR A 85 -2.99 -0.79 -6.29
CA TYR A 85 -2.69 -1.81 -7.28
C TYR A 85 -1.22 -1.70 -7.67
N ILE A 86 -0.48 -2.80 -7.57
CA ILE A 86 0.99 -2.78 -7.69
C ILE A 86 1.47 -3.90 -8.60
N ASN A 87 2.35 -3.58 -9.53
CA ASN A 87 3.16 -4.56 -10.24
C ASN A 87 4.40 -4.93 -9.40
N LEU A 88 4.52 -6.19 -8.97
CA LEU A 88 5.64 -6.66 -8.16
C LEU A 88 6.99 -6.50 -8.88
N SER A 89 7.03 -6.62 -10.21
CA SER A 89 8.29 -6.55 -10.97
C SER A 89 8.90 -5.16 -11.03
N ASP A 90 8.16 -4.11 -10.67
CA ASP A 90 8.58 -2.69 -10.71
C ASP A 90 8.31 -2.00 -9.36
N LEU A 91 8.11 -2.77 -8.29
CA LEU A 91 7.83 -2.24 -6.96
C LEU A 91 9.11 -1.73 -6.29
N PHE A 92 9.10 -0.46 -5.89
CA PHE A 92 10.10 0.12 -4.99
C PHE A 92 9.42 0.95 -3.88
N PRO A 93 10.09 1.16 -2.72
CA PRO A 93 9.46 1.79 -1.56
C PRO A 93 8.92 3.20 -1.81
N GLY A 94 9.61 4.01 -2.62
CA GLY A 94 9.17 5.36 -2.98
C GLY A 94 7.80 5.37 -3.67
N MET A 95 7.60 4.50 -4.67
CA MET A 95 6.32 4.32 -5.35
C MET A 95 5.22 3.90 -4.38
N LEU A 96 5.47 2.94 -3.49
CA LEU A 96 4.45 2.54 -2.52
C LEU A 96 4.13 3.66 -1.53
N ALA A 97 5.14 4.42 -1.09
CA ALA A 97 4.94 5.58 -0.21
C ALA A 97 4.13 6.69 -0.89
N HIS A 98 4.33 6.88 -2.20
CA HIS A 98 3.54 7.80 -3.02
C HIS A 98 2.05 7.42 -2.98
N GLU A 99 1.72 6.16 -3.26
CA GLU A 99 0.32 5.71 -3.24
C GLU A 99 -0.29 5.73 -1.83
N MET A 100 0.51 5.44 -0.80
CA MET A 100 0.10 5.60 0.59
C MET A 100 -0.17 7.06 0.93
N ALA A 101 0.58 8.00 0.38
CA ALA A 101 0.34 9.42 0.58
C ALA A 101 -1.04 9.83 0.05
N HIS A 102 -1.46 9.34 -1.12
CA HIS A 102 -2.82 9.56 -1.61
C HIS A 102 -3.88 9.05 -0.62
N HIS A 103 -3.70 7.84 -0.09
CA HIS A 103 -4.60 7.29 0.93
C HIS A 103 -4.64 8.16 2.20
N ILE A 104 -3.48 8.59 2.70
CA ILE A 104 -3.38 9.46 3.89
C ILE A 104 -4.06 10.80 3.62
N ILE A 105 -3.79 11.46 2.51
CA ILE A 105 -4.38 12.76 2.18
C ILE A 105 -5.90 12.67 2.10
N ASP A 106 -6.41 11.67 1.39
CA ASP A 106 -7.84 11.49 1.15
C ASP A 106 -8.63 11.17 2.41
N HIS A 107 -8.00 10.49 3.37
CA HIS A 107 -8.64 10.21 4.64
C HIS A 107 -8.36 11.28 5.69
N TYR A 108 -7.22 11.99 5.66
CA TYR A 108 -6.85 12.98 6.68
C TYR A 108 -7.69 14.25 6.53
N LEU A 109 -7.80 14.75 5.31
CA LEU A 109 -8.53 15.98 5.02
C LEU A 109 -10.04 15.72 4.95
N GLN A 110 -10.83 16.65 5.48
CA GLN A 110 -12.30 16.55 5.44
C GLN A 110 -12.84 16.64 4.00
N VAL A 111 -12.13 17.38 3.15
CA VAL A 111 -12.43 17.53 1.72
C VAL A 111 -11.17 17.13 0.96
N ARG A 112 -11.32 16.22 0.00
CA ARG A 112 -10.22 15.80 -0.87
C ARG A 112 -9.65 17.01 -1.61
N PRO A 113 -8.32 17.21 -1.61
CA PRO A 113 -7.72 18.32 -2.33
C PRO A 113 -7.83 18.10 -3.84
N ALA A 114 -7.60 19.16 -4.62
CA ALA A 114 -7.50 19.04 -6.07
C ALA A 114 -6.37 18.07 -6.46
N ALA A 115 -6.53 17.34 -7.56
CA ALA A 115 -5.62 16.27 -7.98
C ALA A 115 -4.15 16.73 -8.03
N GLY A 116 -3.87 17.91 -8.58
CA GLY A 116 -2.51 18.45 -8.63
C GLY A 116 -1.90 18.70 -7.25
N SER A 117 -2.70 19.13 -6.27
CA SER A 117 -2.23 19.33 -4.89
C SER A 117 -1.97 18.00 -4.18
N ALA A 118 -2.84 17.00 -4.38
CA ALA A 118 -2.64 15.65 -3.86
C ALA A 118 -1.34 15.05 -4.40
N GLU A 119 -1.10 15.21 -5.70
CA GLU A 119 0.09 14.73 -6.38
C GLU A 119 1.37 15.40 -5.88
N MET A 120 1.36 16.73 -5.69
CA MET A 120 2.52 17.42 -5.13
C MET A 120 2.92 16.88 -3.75
N LEU A 121 1.94 16.57 -2.90
CA LEU A 121 2.19 15.98 -1.58
C LEU A 121 2.69 14.54 -1.68
N ALA A 122 2.15 13.74 -2.61
CA ALA A 122 2.59 12.37 -2.84
C ALA A 122 4.03 12.30 -3.38
N VAL A 123 4.35 13.15 -4.36
CA VAL A 123 5.72 13.33 -4.87
C VAL A 123 6.67 13.82 -3.79
N PHE A 124 6.23 14.71 -2.89
CA PHE A 124 7.03 15.12 -1.73
C PHE A 124 7.38 13.91 -0.84
N VAL A 125 6.41 13.06 -0.50
CA VAL A 125 6.64 11.85 0.30
C VAL A 125 7.63 10.91 -0.40
N GLU A 126 7.45 10.65 -1.69
CA GLU A 126 8.33 9.79 -2.47
C GLU A 126 9.78 10.27 -2.45
N LYS A 127 10.00 11.57 -2.66
CA LYS A 127 11.34 12.16 -2.76
C LYS A 127 12.07 12.25 -1.42
N ASN A 128 11.35 12.46 -0.33
CA ASN A 128 11.94 12.66 1.02
C ASN A 128 11.88 11.38 1.87
N LEU A 129 11.55 10.23 1.25
CA LEU A 129 11.29 9.00 1.98
C LEU A 129 12.48 8.58 2.87
N PHE A 130 13.71 8.80 2.37
CA PHE A 130 14.96 8.33 2.98
C PHE A 130 15.81 9.43 3.62
N ASP A 131 15.31 10.68 3.69
CA ASP A 131 15.98 11.81 4.33
C ASP A 131 15.90 11.77 5.87
#